data_AF-A0A4P6JJC1-F1
#
_entry.id   AF-A0A4P6JJC1-F1
#
_cell.length_a   1.000
_cell.length_b   1.000
_cell.length_c   1.000
_cell.angle_alpha   90.00
_cell.angle_beta   90.00
_cell.angle_gamma   90.00
#
_symmetry.space_group_name_H-M   'P 1'
#
loop_
_entity.id
_entity.type
_entity.pdbx_description
1 polymer ?
#
loop_
_entity_poly.entity_id
_entity_poly.type
_entity_poly.pdbx_seq_one_letter_code
_entity_poly.pdbx_strand_id
1 'polypeptide(L)' 'MTLEGYRVKLGWSKARLAREAGVRAATVSDAEKGDSIYKATAGKIANAISRGLKELGEEKEITYMDIEGLNFAD' A
#
# COMPACT_ATOMS: atom_id res chain seq x y z
N MET A 1 6.85 -7.46 4.85
CA MET A 1 7.00 -7.34 3.38
C MET A 1 6.87 -5.87 3.01
N THR A 2 7.63 -5.39 2.03
CA THR A 2 7.59 -3.99 1.57
C THR A 2 6.33 -3.69 0.76
N LEU A 3 6.03 -2.41 0.59
CA LEU A 3 4.93 -1.93 -0.25
C LEU A 3 5.04 -2.46 -1.70
N GLU A 4 6.25 -2.42 -2.25
CA GLU A 4 6.54 -2.96 -3.58
C GLU A 4 6.29 -4.48 -3.63
N GLY A 5 6.70 -5.22 -2.60
CA GLY A 5 6.50 -6.67 -2.52
C GLY A 5 5.01 -7.06 -2.60
N TYR A 6 4.15 -6.38 -1.84
CA TYR A 6 2.71 -6.60 -1.91
C TYR A 6 2.15 -6.26 -3.30
N ARG A 7 2.56 -5.13 -3.86
CA ARG A 7 2.13 -4.68 -5.19
C ARG A 7 2.51 -5.70 -6.27
N VAL A 8 3.73 -6.23 -6.23
CA VAL A 8 4.21 -7.27 -7.17
C VAL A 8 3.47 -8.59 -6.96
N LYS A 9 3.24 -9.02 -5.71
CA LYS A 9 2.43 -10.22 -5.40
C LYS A 9 1.02 -10.14 -5.99
N LEU A 10 0.41 -8.95 -5.94
CA LEU A 10 -0.90 -8.68 -6.52
C LEU A 10 -0.89 -8.50 -8.05
N GLY A 11 0.29 -8.46 -8.69
CA GLY A 11 0.43 -8.13 -10.11
C GLY A 11 0.01 -6.70 -10.45
N TRP A 12 0.09 -5.78 -9.49
CA TRP A 12 -0.38 -4.41 -9.65
C TRP A 12 0.74 -3.46 -10.09
N SER A 13 0.41 -2.53 -10.98
CA SER A 13 1.26 -1.35 -11.23
C SER A 13 1.05 -0.30 -10.15
N LYS A 14 2.02 0.62 -9.97
CA LYS A 14 1.87 1.75 -9.00
C LYS A 14 0.59 2.55 -9.24
N ALA A 15 0.26 2.80 -10.52
CA ALA A 15 -0.96 3.47 -10.92
C ALA A 15 -2.23 2.71 -10.54
N ARG A 16 -2.20 1.37 -10.61
CA ARG A 16 -3.34 0.53 -10.19
C ARG A 16 -3.52 0.60 -8.68
N LEU A 17 -2.44 0.42 -7.91
CA LEU A 17 -2.49 0.55 -6.45
C LEU A 17 -3.00 1.94 -6.02
N ALA A 18 -2.53 3.00 -6.68
CA ALA A 18 -3.00 4.36 -6.43
C ALA A 18 -4.51 4.51 -6.67
N ARG A 19 -5.03 3.89 -7.74
CA ARG A 19 -6.46 3.88 -8.05
C ARG A 19 -7.27 3.12 -6.98
N GLU A 20 -6.82 1.93 -6.58
CA GLU A 20 -7.50 1.11 -5.56
C GLU A 20 -7.51 1.78 -4.18
N ALA A 21 -6.43 2.51 -3.86
CA ALA A 21 -6.30 3.27 -2.61
C ALA A 21 -6.93 4.67 -2.68
N GLY A 22 -7.34 5.16 -3.85
CA GLY A 22 -7.85 6.52 -4.03
C GLY A 22 -6.82 7.61 -3.70
N VAL A 23 -5.55 7.37 -4.05
CA VAL A 23 -4.43 8.31 -3.84
C VAL A 23 -3.73 8.62 -5.16
N ARG A 24 -2.77 9.55 -5.14
CA ARG A 24 -1.97 9.88 -6.33
C ARG A 24 -0.88 8.82 -6.55
N ALA A 25 -0.55 8.55 -7.81
CA ALA A 25 0.55 7.63 -8.15
C ALA A 25 1.93 8.10 -7.63
N ALA A 26 2.12 9.43 -7.54
CA ALA A 26 3.28 10.02 -6.89
C ALA A 26 3.39 9.55 -5.43
N THR A 27 2.29 9.65 -4.67
CA THR A 27 2.23 9.24 -3.26
C THR A 27 2.59 7.76 -3.03
N VAL A 28 2.21 6.88 -3.95
CA VAL A 28 2.64 5.47 -3.90
C VAL A 28 4.15 5.34 -4.13
N SER A 29 4.69 6.15 -5.05
CA SER A 29 6.13 6.16 -5.33
C SER A 29 6.95 6.72 -4.17
N ASP A 30 6.44 7.77 -3.50
CA ASP A 30 7.04 8.35 -2.30
C ASP A 30 7.02 7.31 -1.16
N ALA A 31 5.87 6.66 -0.94
CA ALA A 31 5.72 5.58 0.04
C ALA A 31 6.67 4.39 -0.20
N GLU A 32 6.86 3.96 -1.46
CA GLU A 32 7.80 2.89 -1.81
C GLU A 32 9.27 3.29 -1.60
N LYS A 33 9.59 4.59 -1.69
CA LYS A 33 10.94 5.12 -1.41
C LYS A 33 11.22 5.30 0.08
N GLY A 34 10.19 5.14 0.94
CA GLY A 34 10.28 5.45 2.36
C GLY A 34 10.15 6.94 2.66
N ASP A 35 9.60 7.75 1.75
CA ASP A 35 9.24 9.13 2.07
C ASP A 35 8.02 9.14 3.01
N SER A 36 7.96 10.16 3.87
CA SER A 36 6.89 10.25 4.87
C SER A 36 5.57 10.65 4.20
N ILE A 37 4.55 9.80 4.32
CA ILE A 37 3.19 10.10 3.86
C ILE A 37 2.24 10.31 5.05
N TYR A 38 1.11 10.98 4.85
CA TYR A 38 0.12 11.09 5.92
C TYR A 38 -0.38 9.71 6.37
N LYS A 39 -0.56 9.53 7.67
CA LYS A 39 -1.08 8.29 8.27
C LYS A 39 -2.42 7.86 7.66
N ALA A 40 -3.30 8.82 7.37
CA ALA A 40 -4.56 8.55 6.67
C ALA A 40 -4.35 7.94 5.26
N THR A 41 -3.33 8.41 4.55
CA THR A 41 -2.94 7.88 3.23
C THR A 41 -2.34 6.48 3.36
N ALA A 42 -1.47 6.27 4.34
CA ALA A 42 -0.88 4.96 4.64
C ALA A 42 -1.98 3.92 4.92
N GLY A 43 -3.00 4.30 5.71
CA GLY A 43 -4.18 3.48 5.96
C GLY A 43 -4.97 3.12 4.69
N LYS A 44 -5.16 4.06 3.78
CA LYS A 44 -5.83 3.80 2.48
C LYS A 44 -5.05 2.80 1.62
N ILE A 45 -3.72 2.96 1.56
CA ILE A 45 -2.83 2.06 0.80
C ILE A 45 -2.90 0.65 1.39
N ALA A 46 -2.75 0.51 2.70
CA ALA A 46 -2.82 -0.77 3.38
C ALA A 46 -4.19 -1.45 3.18
N ASN A 47 -5.29 -0.70 3.29
CA ASN A 47 -6.63 -1.22 3.08
C ASN A 47 -6.83 -1.71 1.62
N ALA A 48 -6.31 -0.98 0.63
CA ALA A 48 -6.34 -1.42 -0.77
C ALA A 48 -5.57 -2.73 -0.98
N ILE A 49 -4.38 -2.86 -0.38
CA ILE A 49 -3.59 -4.09 -0.44
C ILE A 49 -4.33 -5.23 0.24
N SER A 50 -4.88 -5.00 1.43
CA SER A 50 -5.63 -6.00 2.19
C SER A 50 -6.84 -6.52 1.39
N ARG A 51 -7.55 -5.63 0.69
CA ARG A 51 -8.64 -6.02 -0.21
C ARG A 51 -8.14 -6.89 -1.37
N GLY A 52 -7.07 -6.47 -2.04
CA GLY A 52 -6.48 -7.25 -3.14
C GLY A 52 -5.96 -8.62 -2.71
N LEU A 53 -5.36 -8.72 -1.51
CA LEU A 53 -4.90 -9.98 -0.95
C LEU A 53 -6.08 -10.92 -0.64
N LYS A 54 -7.18 -10.36 -0.13
CA LYS A 54 -8.43 -11.11 0.08
C LYS A 54 -9.00 -11.67 -1.22
N GLU A 55 -8.90 -10.93 -2.33
CA GLU A 55 -9.29 -11.44 -3.66
C GLU A 55 -8.41 -12.59 -4.15
N LEU A 56 -7.15 -12.65 -3.70
CA LEU A 56 -6.26 -13.80 -3.92
C LEU A 56 -6.49 -14.96 -2.94
N GLY A 57 -7.44 -14.85 -2.01
CA GLY A 57 -7.74 -15.87 -1.01
C GLY A 57 -6.92 -15.78 0.27
N GLU A 58 -6.17 -14.69 0.49
CA GLU A 58 -5.45 -14.47 1.76
C GLU A 58 -6.42 -13.90 2.81
N GLU A 59 -6.48 -14.53 3.98
CA GLU A 59 -7.36 -14.10 5.07
C GLU A 59 -6.74 -13.01 5.94
N LYS A 60 -5.46 -12.70 5.73
CA LYS A 60 -4.72 -11.76 6.58
C LYS A 60 -5.06 -10.32 6.21
N GLU A 61 -5.62 -9.59 7.17
CA GLU A 61 -5.72 -8.13 7.08
C GLU A 61 -4.34 -7.49 7.32
N ILE A 62 -3.92 -6.65 6.37
CA ILE A 62 -2.64 -5.93 6.43
C ILE A 62 -2.91 -4.48 6.80
N THR A 63 -2.25 -4.01 7.85
CA THR A 63 -2.29 -2.60 8.24
C THR A 63 -1.06 -1.88 7.72
N TYR A 64 -1.07 -0.54 7.79
CA TYR A 64 0.09 0.26 7.39
C TYR A 64 1.32 0.01 8.27
N MET A 65 1.15 -0.56 9.46
CA MET A 65 2.25 -0.94 10.35
C MET A 65 2.91 -2.27 9.94
N ASP A 66 2.21 -3.12 9.18
CA ASP A 66 2.75 -4.40 8.67
C ASP A 66 3.61 -4.22 7.41
N ILE A 67 3.62 -3.02 6.83
CA ILE A 67 4.33 -2.70 5.59
C ILE A 67 5.72 -2.20 5.94
N GLU A 68 6.73 -3.01 5.65
CA GLU A 68 8.12 -2.68 5.94
C GLU A 68 8.58 -1.49 5.08
N GLY A 69 9.26 -0.53 5.72
CA GLY A 69 9.80 0.67 5.08
C GLY A 69 8.77 1.78 4.83
N LEU A 70 7.51 1.60 5.25
CA LEU A 70 6.49 2.63 5.11
C LEU A 70 6.59 3.67 6.23
N ASN A 71 7.04 4.87 5.88
CA ASN A 71 7.11 6.00 6.82
C ASN A 71 5.83 6.83 6.78
N PHE A 72 5.37 7.28 7.94
CA PHE A 72 4.17 8.10 8.05
C PHE A 72 4.29 9.23 9.05
N ALA A 73 3.73 10.38 8.67
CA ALA A 73 3.55 11.55 9.51
C ALA A 73 2.08 11.67 9.96
N ASP A 74 1.87 12.32 11.09
CA ASP A 74 0.52 12.61 11.63
C ASP A 74 -0.25 13.57 10.71
#